data_AF-A0AAD9S186-F1
#
_entry.id   AF-A0AAD9S186-F1
#
_cell.length_a   1.000
_cell.length_b   1.000
_cell.length_c   1.000
_cell.angle_alpha   90.00
_cell.angle_beta   90.00
_cell.angle_gamma   90.00
#
_symmetry.space_group_name_H-M   'P 1'
#
loop_
_entity.id
_entity.type
_entity.pdbx_description
1 polymer ?
#
loop_
_entity_poly.entity_id
_entity_poly.type
_entity_poly.pdbx_seq_one_letter_code
_entity_poly.pdbx_strand_id
1 'polypeptide(L)'
;MLDAFLSRKHNLSSDEFCLVLFLRDTIDENDYKSYSNSMKYLVEDVKEIQVPPESLQYEIAELFMSIVRFEFLLRYTCEDFFKRRHYRKSDDLCEIIVLIYILIFHISSLTIQDSMDFFVHFKIDRMLNLVSYLLRKETLDLFYTRSCNVFEESFVQEKIYEPYLLALPRLKAIRIYLREEKRRTRIIAKKATVPIFMNVLNHVKRTLKNPPPTPEDLTERRSPRKVPKSTYLPSSMEKKLNSLRQANKTQALCLLHEANENAPACSQRCRNKFVEVQQKIEKHFVRKPLPTFKPVKVKQNATSILRECARIANEELKEVTKLQKLVEGNLDPESISKLEEEKRQQEKEEEINKMQEKHLTALLTREGAYIAKKSLLNENKSYAQSVREERKKLYCKLEKLRMKHNMKVMETVEKCRELEQASRDAYHFMMDEKRQKAAEVSEESRQLRMLLCKQKEEEMQRKAQLIKEIKEIQTLRLAATQNKEFDPTETSGLGLLCEMSLAELKGRLCWVKIKLNEELEKRQVVIQQERERQKNLVKYSKMALDEYKKSKKSDSRKSASQNKSNVTTSPQVLELQKKLEEKRALRMTM
;
A
#
# COMPACT_ATOMS: atom_id res chain seq x y z
N MET A 1 -5.45 0.98 -19.66
CA MET A 1 -6.90 0.70 -19.65
C MET A 1 -7.44 0.48 -21.06
N LEU A 2 -7.22 1.38 -22.04
CA LEU A 2 -7.74 1.19 -23.41
C LEU A 2 -7.32 -0.14 -24.07
N ASP A 3 -6.12 -0.65 -23.80
CA ASP A 3 -5.62 -1.90 -24.43
C ASP A 3 -6.48 -3.13 -24.08
N ALA A 4 -7.15 -3.14 -22.93
CA ALA A 4 -8.08 -4.21 -22.56
C ALA A 4 -9.37 -4.17 -23.39
N PHE A 5 -9.79 -2.97 -23.81
CA PHE A 5 -10.99 -2.75 -24.61
C PHE A 5 -10.74 -2.97 -26.11
N LEU A 6 -9.55 -2.59 -26.61
CA LEU A 6 -9.16 -2.78 -28.01
C LEU A 6 -8.77 -4.24 -28.35
N SER A 7 -8.37 -5.05 -27.37
CA SER A 7 -7.85 -6.41 -27.61
C SER A 7 -8.93 -7.51 -27.75
N ARG A 8 -10.22 -7.20 -27.50
CA ARG A 8 -11.32 -8.17 -27.60
C ARG A 8 -12.36 -7.70 -28.62
N LYS A 9 -12.61 -8.52 -29.64
CA LYS A 9 -13.52 -8.23 -30.75
C LYS A 9 -14.97 -8.10 -30.25
N HIS A 10 -15.55 -6.89 -30.32
CA HIS A 10 -16.94 -6.47 -30.58
C HIS A 10 -18.18 -7.27 -30.08
N ASN A 11 -18.05 -8.44 -29.48
CA ASN A 11 -19.13 -9.37 -29.16
C ASN A 11 -19.14 -9.61 -27.64
N LEU A 12 -19.39 -8.56 -26.86
CA LEU A 12 -19.71 -8.73 -25.43
C LEU A 12 -21.19 -9.06 -25.29
N SER A 13 -21.52 -10.06 -24.47
CA SER A 13 -22.89 -10.36 -24.07
C SER A 13 -23.50 -9.20 -23.27
N SER A 14 -24.83 -9.06 -23.29
CA SER A 14 -25.56 -8.15 -22.40
C SER A 14 -25.25 -8.41 -20.92
N ASP A 15 -25.07 -9.68 -20.54
CA ASP A 15 -24.61 -10.11 -19.21
C ASP A 15 -23.19 -9.59 -18.88
N GLU A 16 -22.27 -9.62 -19.85
CA GLU A 16 -20.88 -9.12 -19.68
C GLU A 16 -20.85 -7.59 -19.56
N PHE A 17 -21.71 -6.88 -20.29
CA PHE A 17 -21.83 -5.43 -20.14
C PHE A 17 -22.40 -5.06 -18.77
N CYS A 18 -23.43 -5.75 -18.29
CA CYS A 18 -23.94 -5.58 -16.93
C CYS A 18 -22.83 -5.79 -15.88
N LEU A 19 -21.98 -6.82 -16.04
CA LEU A 19 -20.82 -6.99 -15.17
C LEU A 19 -19.86 -5.81 -15.22
N VAL A 20 -19.47 -5.31 -16.39
CA VAL A 20 -18.58 -4.14 -16.52
C VAL A 20 -19.17 -2.89 -15.85
N LEU A 21 -20.50 -2.74 -15.86
CA LEU A 21 -21.22 -1.65 -15.18
C LEU A 21 -21.11 -1.72 -13.64
N PHE A 22 -21.00 -2.93 -13.06
CA PHE A 22 -20.89 -3.14 -11.61
C PHE A 22 -19.45 -3.42 -11.12
N LEU A 23 -18.52 -3.79 -12.01
CA LEU A 23 -17.11 -4.09 -11.73
C LEU A 23 -16.21 -2.84 -11.83
N ARG A 24 -16.59 -1.72 -11.18
CA ARG A 24 -15.69 -0.56 -11.11
C ARG A 24 -14.49 -0.92 -10.22
N ASP A 25 -13.28 -0.85 -10.78
CA ASP A 25 -12.06 -1.39 -10.18
C ASP A 25 -11.80 -0.91 -8.74
N THR A 26 -11.12 -1.76 -7.98
CA THR A 26 -10.85 -1.60 -6.54
C THR A 26 -10.21 -0.25 -6.19
N ILE A 27 -10.93 0.58 -5.45
CA ILE A 27 -10.38 1.78 -4.77
C ILE A 27 -9.85 1.37 -3.37
N ASP A 28 -8.80 2.06 -2.93
CA ASP A 28 -7.87 1.72 -1.84
C ASP A 28 -8.45 1.20 -0.51
N GLU A 29 -7.64 0.42 0.22
CA GLU A 29 -7.98 -0.28 1.49
C GLU A 29 -8.36 0.63 2.70
N ASN A 30 -8.57 1.94 2.52
CA ASN A 30 -8.70 2.91 3.61
C ASN A 30 -9.85 3.93 3.45
N ASP A 31 -11.10 3.48 3.35
CA ASP A 31 -12.17 4.21 4.06
C ASP A 31 -13.37 3.33 4.48
N TYR A 32 -13.63 3.28 5.78
CA TYR A 32 -14.73 2.51 6.38
C TYR A 32 -15.84 3.43 6.90
N LYS A 33 -16.93 3.62 6.13
CA LYS A 33 -18.27 3.94 6.67
C LYS A 33 -19.44 3.83 5.68
N SER A 34 -20.50 3.18 6.16
CA SER A 34 -21.92 3.48 5.84
C SER A 34 -22.46 3.24 4.42
N TYR A 35 -22.39 2.00 3.92
CA TYR A 35 -23.20 1.56 2.77
C TYR A 35 -24.67 1.25 3.16
N SER A 36 -25.52 2.28 3.23
CA SER A 36 -26.99 2.11 3.32
C SER A 36 -27.74 2.34 1.99
N ASN A 37 -27.12 3.03 1.03
CA ASN A 37 -27.78 3.58 -0.17
C ASN A 37 -27.15 3.08 -1.49
N SER A 38 -26.84 1.77 -1.58
CA SER A 38 -26.04 1.17 -2.67
C SER A 38 -26.54 1.45 -4.10
N MET A 39 -27.83 1.67 -4.31
CA MET A 39 -28.40 1.90 -5.66
C MET A 39 -28.51 3.38 -6.06
N LYS A 40 -28.34 4.35 -5.14
CA LYS A 40 -28.42 5.79 -5.50
C LYS A 40 -27.12 6.33 -6.07
N TYR A 41 -25.99 6.01 -5.43
CA TYR A 41 -24.66 6.47 -5.89
C TYR A 41 -24.29 5.92 -7.27
N LEU A 42 -24.86 4.77 -7.65
CA LEU A 42 -24.76 4.15 -8.97
C LEU A 42 -25.37 4.99 -10.12
N VAL A 43 -26.08 6.09 -9.81
CA VAL A 43 -26.64 7.03 -10.80
C VAL A 43 -25.87 8.36 -10.84
N GLU A 44 -25.24 8.79 -9.75
CA GLU A 44 -24.60 10.11 -9.64
C GLU A 44 -23.18 10.16 -10.24
N ASP A 45 -22.52 9.00 -10.31
CA ASP A 45 -21.14 8.82 -10.79
C ASP A 45 -21.01 8.45 -12.28
N VAL A 46 -22.13 8.34 -13.02
CA VAL A 46 -22.23 7.82 -14.39
C VAL A 46 -21.82 8.86 -15.45
N LYS A 47 -20.59 9.39 -15.35
CA LYS A 47 -20.08 10.45 -16.23
C LYS A 47 -19.12 9.97 -17.33
N GLU A 48 -18.71 8.70 -17.29
CA GLU A 48 -17.67 8.14 -18.17
C GLU A 48 -18.02 6.74 -18.73
N ILE A 49 -19.30 6.48 -19.00
CA ILE A 49 -19.70 5.31 -19.78
C ILE A 49 -19.70 5.69 -21.26
N GLN A 50 -18.88 5.01 -22.07
CA GLN A 50 -19.05 5.03 -23.52
C GLN A 50 -20.40 4.37 -23.85
N VAL A 51 -21.29 5.12 -24.50
CA VAL A 51 -22.65 4.68 -24.83
C VAL A 51 -22.58 3.34 -25.58
N PRO A 52 -23.17 2.25 -25.04
CA PRO A 52 -23.14 0.95 -25.72
C PRO A 52 -23.96 0.99 -27.02
N PRO A 53 -23.73 0.06 -27.96
CA PRO A 53 -24.48 -0.02 -29.21
C PRO A 53 -26.00 0.03 -28.98
N GLU A 54 -26.72 0.78 -29.80
CA GLU A 54 -28.17 1.03 -29.63
C GLU A 54 -28.99 -0.26 -29.52
N SER A 55 -28.57 -1.33 -30.21
CA SER A 55 -29.17 -2.66 -30.12
C SER A 55 -29.07 -3.31 -28.73
N LEU A 56 -27.98 -3.07 -28.00
CA LEU A 56 -27.75 -3.65 -26.67
C LEU A 56 -28.36 -2.79 -25.54
N GLN A 57 -28.54 -1.49 -25.76
CA GLN A 57 -29.07 -0.57 -24.74
C GLN A 57 -30.41 -1.04 -24.16
N TYR A 58 -31.30 -1.58 -25.00
CA TYR A 58 -32.60 -2.10 -24.56
C TYR A 58 -32.45 -3.34 -23.67
N GLU A 59 -31.66 -4.33 -24.09
CA GLU A 59 -31.42 -5.57 -23.34
C GLU A 59 -30.75 -5.28 -21.98
N ILE A 60 -29.74 -4.39 -21.97
CA ILE A 60 -29.06 -3.95 -20.75
C ILE A 60 -30.04 -3.23 -19.80
N ALA A 61 -30.94 -2.40 -20.32
CA ALA A 61 -31.96 -1.73 -19.52
C ALA A 61 -33.00 -2.71 -18.96
N GLU A 62 -33.42 -3.73 -19.73
CA GLU A 62 -34.34 -4.77 -19.27
C GLU A 62 -33.70 -5.66 -18.20
N LEU A 63 -32.44 -6.06 -18.37
CA LEU A 63 -31.65 -6.76 -17.36
C LEU A 63 -31.48 -5.92 -16.08
N PHE A 64 -31.15 -4.64 -16.20
CA PHE A 64 -31.04 -3.75 -15.04
C PHE A 64 -32.39 -3.61 -14.29
N MET A 65 -33.48 -3.34 -15.02
CA MET A 65 -34.81 -3.16 -14.42
C MET A 65 -35.35 -4.45 -13.79
N SER A 66 -35.03 -5.62 -14.34
CA SER A 66 -35.38 -6.91 -13.74
C SER A 66 -34.52 -7.26 -12.52
N ILE A 67 -33.22 -6.94 -12.53
CA ILE A 67 -32.36 -7.05 -11.33
C ILE A 67 -32.87 -6.12 -10.21
N VAL A 68 -33.24 -4.87 -10.53
CA VAL A 68 -33.86 -3.93 -9.58
C VAL A 68 -35.18 -4.49 -9.03
N ARG A 69 -36.05 -5.04 -9.88
CA ARG A 69 -37.32 -5.67 -9.47
C ARG A 69 -37.12 -6.80 -8.44
N PHE A 70 -36.02 -7.54 -8.53
CA PHE A 70 -35.71 -8.64 -7.63
C PHE A 70 -34.63 -8.32 -6.57
N GLU A 71 -34.15 -7.07 -6.45
CA GLU A 71 -33.00 -6.69 -5.61
C GLU A 71 -33.15 -7.19 -4.17
N PHE A 72 -34.32 -6.97 -3.55
CA PHE A 72 -34.60 -7.37 -2.17
C PHE A 72 -34.45 -8.88 -1.93
N LEU A 73 -34.90 -9.70 -2.90
CA LEU A 73 -34.82 -11.15 -2.84
C LEU A 73 -33.38 -11.63 -3.08
N LEU A 74 -32.72 -11.10 -4.12
CA LEU A 74 -31.34 -11.42 -4.48
C LEU A 74 -30.37 -11.05 -3.33
N ARG A 75 -30.50 -9.84 -2.78
CA ARG A 75 -29.74 -9.34 -1.63
C ARG A 75 -29.90 -10.24 -0.40
N TYR A 76 -31.12 -10.69 -0.11
CA TYR A 76 -31.37 -11.60 1.01
C TYR A 76 -30.65 -12.96 0.81
N THR A 77 -30.65 -13.51 -0.42
CA THR A 77 -29.85 -14.73 -0.71
C THR A 77 -28.34 -14.51 -0.63
N CYS A 78 -27.85 -13.33 -1.02
CA CYS A 78 -26.43 -12.97 -0.86
C CYS A 78 -26.04 -12.92 0.63
N GLU A 79 -26.88 -12.32 1.46
CA GLU A 79 -26.66 -12.27 2.90
C GLU A 79 -26.66 -13.67 3.55
N ASP A 80 -27.60 -14.55 3.19
CA ASP A 80 -27.63 -15.94 3.68
C ASP A 80 -26.40 -16.74 3.17
N PHE A 81 -26.03 -16.60 1.90
CA PHE A 81 -24.81 -17.18 1.35
C PHE A 81 -23.55 -16.74 2.12
N PHE A 82 -23.41 -15.45 2.44
CA PHE A 82 -22.29 -14.95 3.23
C PHE A 82 -22.33 -15.44 4.68
N LYS A 83 -23.50 -15.40 5.34
CA LYS A 83 -23.70 -15.90 6.73
C LYS A 83 -23.27 -17.35 6.86
N ARG A 84 -23.69 -18.23 5.94
CA ARG A 84 -23.34 -19.67 5.91
C ARG A 84 -21.88 -19.98 5.52
N ARG A 85 -21.06 -18.97 5.21
CA ARG A 85 -19.66 -19.12 4.80
C ARG A 85 -18.66 -18.33 5.64
N HIS A 86 -19.14 -17.55 6.62
CA HIS A 86 -18.33 -16.64 7.45
C HIS A 86 -17.48 -15.63 6.66
N TYR A 87 -17.88 -15.28 5.44
CA TYR A 87 -17.24 -14.20 4.68
C TYR A 87 -17.53 -12.85 5.36
N ARG A 88 -16.48 -12.02 5.51
CA ARG A 88 -16.54 -10.72 6.23
C ARG A 88 -16.48 -9.48 5.32
N LYS A 89 -16.27 -9.64 4.02
CA LYS A 89 -16.22 -8.54 3.06
C LYS A 89 -17.60 -8.32 2.45
N SER A 90 -18.02 -7.06 2.41
CA SER A 90 -19.30 -6.63 1.83
C SER A 90 -19.14 -6.14 0.38
N ASP A 91 -17.89 -6.03 -0.04
CA ASP A 91 -17.38 -5.34 -1.22
C ASP A 91 -17.95 -6.00 -2.50
N ASP A 92 -17.90 -7.34 -2.55
CA ASP A 92 -18.41 -8.19 -3.65
C ASP A 92 -19.96 -8.25 -3.77
N LEU A 93 -20.75 -7.49 -2.99
CA LEU A 93 -22.22 -7.66 -2.91
C LEU A 93 -22.93 -7.56 -4.25
N CYS A 94 -22.67 -6.49 -5.01
CA CYS A 94 -23.33 -6.24 -6.29
C CYS A 94 -22.97 -7.31 -7.34
N GLU A 95 -21.71 -7.74 -7.38
CA GLU A 95 -21.28 -8.85 -8.24
C GLU A 95 -22.09 -10.13 -7.96
N ILE A 96 -22.29 -10.49 -6.68
CA ILE A 96 -23.01 -11.72 -6.33
C ILE A 96 -24.52 -11.58 -6.57
N ILE A 97 -25.12 -10.39 -6.40
CA ILE A 97 -26.52 -10.14 -6.77
C ILE A 97 -26.74 -10.41 -8.27
N VAL A 98 -25.88 -9.86 -9.13
CA VAL A 98 -25.93 -10.05 -10.59
C VAL A 98 -25.68 -11.51 -10.98
N LEU A 99 -24.65 -12.15 -10.40
CA LEU A 99 -24.35 -13.56 -10.64
C LEU A 99 -25.49 -14.49 -10.21
N ILE A 100 -26.13 -14.25 -9.05
CA ILE A 100 -27.29 -15.06 -8.62
C ILE A 100 -28.47 -14.85 -9.56
N TYR A 101 -28.72 -13.62 -10.03
CA TYR A 101 -29.78 -13.36 -11.01
C TYR A 101 -29.56 -14.13 -12.31
N ILE A 102 -28.37 -14.02 -12.91
CA ILE A 102 -28.03 -14.74 -14.16
C ILE A 102 -28.10 -16.27 -13.95
N LEU A 103 -27.57 -16.78 -12.83
CA LEU A 103 -27.58 -18.21 -12.49
C LEU A 103 -28.98 -18.81 -12.23
N ILE A 104 -30.00 -17.99 -11.95
CA ILE A 104 -31.39 -18.43 -11.70
C ILE A 104 -32.27 -18.20 -12.93
N PHE A 105 -32.18 -17.04 -13.57
CA PHE A 105 -33.15 -16.62 -14.59
C PHE A 105 -32.64 -16.83 -16.02
N HIS A 106 -31.38 -16.46 -16.32
CA HIS A 106 -30.82 -16.50 -17.69
C HIS A 106 -30.00 -17.75 -18.00
N ILE A 107 -29.59 -18.53 -17.00
CA ILE A 107 -28.90 -19.82 -17.23
C ILE A 107 -29.74 -20.79 -18.08
N SER A 108 -31.07 -20.57 -18.13
CA SER A 108 -32.06 -21.33 -18.88
C SER A 108 -32.12 -21.01 -20.39
N SER A 109 -31.57 -19.87 -20.82
CA SER A 109 -31.36 -19.53 -22.24
C SER A 109 -29.92 -19.87 -22.68
N LEU A 110 -28.91 -19.34 -21.98
CA LEU A 110 -27.46 -19.50 -22.25
C LEU A 110 -27.02 -20.96 -22.49
N THR A 111 -26.12 -21.23 -23.46
CA THR A 111 -25.51 -22.56 -23.53
C THR A 111 -24.48 -22.75 -22.41
N ILE A 112 -24.13 -24.01 -22.12
CA ILE A 112 -23.13 -24.32 -21.09
C ILE A 112 -21.77 -23.69 -21.46
N GLN A 113 -21.43 -23.59 -22.75
CA GLN A 113 -20.13 -23.07 -23.19
C GLN A 113 -20.05 -21.55 -23.05
N ASP A 114 -21.08 -20.81 -23.49
CA ASP A 114 -21.15 -19.34 -23.31
C ASP A 114 -21.11 -18.98 -21.81
N SER A 115 -21.84 -19.74 -20.98
CA SER A 115 -21.80 -19.55 -19.52
C SER A 115 -20.39 -19.79 -18.95
N MET A 116 -19.59 -20.69 -19.54
CA MET A 116 -18.24 -20.97 -19.08
C MET A 116 -17.25 -19.87 -19.46
N ASP A 117 -17.33 -19.30 -20.66
CA ASP A 117 -16.48 -18.16 -21.05
C ASP A 117 -16.76 -16.93 -20.15
N PHE A 118 -18.03 -16.69 -19.82
CA PHE A 118 -18.46 -15.73 -18.79
C PHE A 118 -17.88 -16.06 -17.39
N PHE A 119 -17.87 -17.34 -16.97
CA PHE A 119 -17.32 -17.76 -15.68
C PHE A 119 -15.78 -17.80 -15.60
N VAL A 120 -15.04 -17.80 -16.73
CA VAL A 120 -13.55 -17.75 -16.73
C VAL A 120 -13.01 -16.51 -16.02
N HIS A 121 -13.77 -15.41 -16.05
CA HIS A 121 -13.42 -14.17 -15.36
C HIS A 121 -13.52 -14.25 -13.83
N PHE A 122 -14.20 -15.26 -13.29
CA PHE A 122 -14.38 -15.44 -11.85
C PHE A 122 -13.51 -16.56 -11.30
N LYS A 123 -13.11 -16.42 -10.03
CA LYS A 123 -12.36 -17.48 -9.30
C LYS A 123 -13.22 -18.75 -9.28
N ILE A 124 -12.74 -19.83 -9.92
CA ILE A 124 -13.44 -21.14 -10.03
C ILE A 124 -13.99 -21.61 -8.68
N ASP A 125 -13.27 -21.39 -7.59
CA ASP A 125 -13.69 -21.72 -6.23
C ASP A 125 -14.89 -20.90 -5.71
N ARG A 126 -15.00 -19.62 -6.08
CA ARG A 126 -16.14 -18.76 -5.77
C ARG A 126 -17.38 -19.24 -6.53
N MET A 127 -17.25 -19.53 -7.82
CA MET A 127 -18.35 -20.06 -8.64
C MET A 127 -18.80 -21.45 -8.18
N LEU A 128 -17.88 -22.38 -7.92
CA LEU A 128 -18.20 -23.69 -7.32
C LEU A 128 -18.95 -23.56 -6.00
N ASN A 129 -18.57 -22.59 -5.17
CA ASN A 129 -19.20 -22.36 -3.88
C ASN A 129 -20.61 -21.78 -3.99
N LEU A 130 -20.86 -20.90 -4.97
CA LEU A 130 -22.15 -20.28 -5.26
C LEU A 130 -23.13 -21.28 -5.89
N VAL A 131 -22.71 -21.99 -6.93
CA VAL A 131 -23.53 -23.04 -7.57
C VAL A 131 -23.81 -24.20 -6.58
N SER A 132 -22.87 -24.52 -5.68
CA SER A 132 -23.10 -25.50 -4.59
C SER A 132 -23.88 -24.95 -3.38
N TYR A 133 -24.25 -23.67 -3.40
CA TYR A 133 -25.24 -23.09 -2.50
C TYR A 133 -26.63 -23.18 -3.15
N LEU A 134 -26.82 -22.64 -4.36
CA LEU A 134 -28.11 -22.65 -5.09
C LEU A 134 -28.68 -24.07 -5.32
N LEU A 135 -27.83 -25.09 -5.43
CA LEU A 135 -28.25 -26.50 -5.60
C LEU A 135 -28.68 -27.21 -4.30
N ARG A 136 -28.95 -26.48 -3.21
CA ARG A 136 -29.52 -27.06 -1.98
C ARG A 136 -31.05 -26.98 -2.01
N LYS A 137 -31.71 -27.88 -1.29
CA LYS A 137 -33.17 -27.78 -1.07
C LYS A 137 -33.49 -26.55 -0.23
N GLU A 138 -32.81 -26.43 0.93
CA GLU A 138 -32.87 -25.30 1.87
C GLU A 138 -32.83 -23.91 1.21
N THR A 139 -32.12 -23.75 0.09
CA THR A 139 -32.02 -22.46 -0.61
C THR A 139 -33.18 -22.20 -1.55
N LEU A 140 -33.72 -23.24 -2.20
CA LEU A 140 -34.96 -23.16 -2.97
C LEU A 140 -36.16 -22.89 -2.06
N ASP A 141 -36.25 -23.63 -0.94
CA ASP A 141 -37.30 -23.48 0.07
C ASP A 141 -37.30 -22.05 0.65
N LEU A 142 -36.10 -21.55 1.02
CA LEU A 142 -35.90 -20.18 1.49
C LEU A 142 -36.24 -19.12 0.42
N PHE A 143 -35.92 -19.38 -0.86
CA PHE A 143 -36.23 -18.48 -1.97
C PHE A 143 -37.74 -18.37 -2.19
N TYR A 144 -38.47 -19.50 -2.20
CA TYR A 144 -39.93 -19.53 -2.28
C TYR A 144 -40.56 -18.79 -1.10
N THR A 145 -40.25 -19.20 0.14
CA THR A 145 -40.81 -18.58 1.35
C THR A 145 -40.52 -17.09 1.41
N ARG A 146 -39.31 -16.63 1.05
CA ARG A 146 -39.00 -15.19 1.05
C ARG A 146 -39.69 -14.43 -0.07
N SER A 147 -39.93 -15.06 -1.22
CA SER A 147 -40.65 -14.44 -2.34
C SER A 147 -42.13 -14.21 -2.01
N CYS A 148 -42.81 -15.17 -1.38
CA CYS A 148 -44.21 -15.02 -0.94
C CYS A 148 -44.42 -13.99 0.19
N ASN A 149 -43.35 -13.45 0.78
CA ASN A 149 -43.40 -12.30 1.71
C ASN A 149 -43.39 -10.94 0.99
N VAL A 150 -43.23 -10.91 -0.35
CA VAL A 150 -42.94 -9.69 -1.14
C VAL A 150 -43.82 -9.61 -2.40
N PHE A 151 -44.14 -10.75 -3.00
CA PHE A 151 -44.96 -10.85 -4.21
C PHE A 151 -46.13 -11.83 -4.01
N GLU A 152 -47.16 -11.69 -4.83
CA GLU A 152 -48.32 -12.59 -4.87
C GLU A 152 -47.92 -14.02 -5.23
N GLU A 153 -48.55 -15.03 -4.61
CA GLU A 153 -48.17 -16.45 -4.74
C GLU A 153 -48.20 -16.97 -6.18
N SER A 154 -49.17 -16.53 -6.99
CA SER A 154 -49.25 -16.78 -8.44
C SER A 154 -48.01 -16.27 -9.18
N PHE A 155 -47.61 -15.02 -8.91
CA PHE A 155 -46.42 -14.41 -9.50
C PHE A 155 -45.13 -15.10 -9.03
N VAL A 156 -45.05 -15.48 -7.75
CA VAL A 156 -43.90 -16.26 -7.24
C VAL A 156 -43.78 -17.58 -7.97
N GLN A 157 -44.88 -18.32 -8.16
CA GLN A 157 -44.88 -19.61 -8.82
C GLN A 157 -44.36 -19.50 -10.27
N GLU A 158 -45.02 -18.69 -11.10
CA GLU A 158 -44.71 -18.57 -12.54
C GLU A 158 -43.37 -17.86 -12.83
N LYS A 159 -43.04 -16.81 -12.08
CA LYS A 159 -41.97 -15.86 -12.45
C LYS A 159 -40.74 -15.93 -11.56
N ILE A 160 -40.74 -16.77 -10.51
CA ILE A 160 -39.61 -16.92 -9.59
C ILE A 160 -39.27 -18.40 -9.36
N TYR A 161 -40.26 -19.23 -9.02
CA TYR A 161 -40.05 -20.64 -8.66
C TYR A 161 -39.82 -21.53 -9.89
N GLU A 162 -40.67 -21.42 -10.92
CA GLU A 162 -40.50 -22.18 -12.17
C GLU A 162 -39.16 -21.89 -12.87
N PRO A 163 -38.71 -20.63 -13.07
CA PRO A 163 -37.37 -20.35 -13.60
C PRO A 163 -36.23 -21.01 -12.79
N TYR A 164 -36.31 -20.98 -11.45
CA TYR A 164 -35.32 -21.63 -10.59
C TYR A 164 -35.31 -23.15 -10.81
N LEU A 165 -36.47 -23.80 -10.90
CA LEU A 165 -36.58 -25.22 -11.21
C LEU A 165 -35.99 -25.58 -12.58
N LEU A 166 -36.21 -24.73 -13.60
CA LEU A 166 -35.63 -24.87 -14.94
C LEU A 166 -34.10 -24.65 -14.95
N ALA A 167 -33.57 -23.85 -14.03
CA ALA A 167 -32.13 -23.64 -13.84
C ALA A 167 -31.43 -24.84 -13.17
N LEU A 168 -32.09 -25.57 -12.26
CA LEU A 168 -31.48 -26.65 -11.47
C LEU A 168 -30.72 -27.73 -12.28
N PRO A 169 -31.19 -28.21 -13.45
CA PRO A 169 -30.43 -29.16 -14.27
C PRO A 169 -29.13 -28.57 -14.83
N ARG A 170 -29.15 -27.32 -15.29
CA ARG A 170 -27.99 -26.63 -15.87
C ARG A 170 -26.96 -26.27 -14.79
N LEU A 171 -27.41 -25.80 -13.63
CA LEU A 171 -26.59 -25.62 -12.44
C LEU A 171 -25.87 -26.93 -12.03
N LYS A 172 -26.53 -28.09 -12.11
CA LYS A 172 -25.89 -29.40 -11.85
C LYS A 172 -24.77 -29.70 -12.85
N ALA A 173 -24.98 -29.42 -14.14
CA ALA A 173 -23.97 -29.62 -15.19
C ALA A 173 -22.76 -28.69 -15.02
N ILE A 174 -22.99 -27.39 -14.80
CA ILE A 174 -21.93 -26.39 -14.56
C ILE A 174 -21.12 -26.74 -13.31
N ARG A 175 -21.76 -27.26 -12.24
CA ARG A 175 -21.05 -27.78 -11.06
C ARG A 175 -20.14 -28.97 -11.38
N ILE A 176 -20.48 -29.83 -12.35
CA ILE A 176 -19.62 -30.94 -12.77
C ILE A 176 -18.43 -30.38 -13.55
N TYR A 177 -18.68 -29.54 -14.56
CA TYR A 177 -17.63 -28.93 -15.39
C TYR A 177 -16.62 -28.13 -14.56
N LEU A 178 -17.08 -27.24 -13.67
CA LEU A 178 -16.20 -26.46 -12.79
C LEU A 178 -15.37 -27.35 -11.83
N ARG A 179 -15.85 -28.54 -11.46
CA ARG A 179 -15.05 -29.51 -10.67
C ARG A 179 -13.96 -30.17 -11.50
N GLU A 180 -14.16 -30.31 -12.80
CA GLU A 180 -13.17 -30.86 -13.73
C GLU A 180 -12.12 -29.81 -14.11
N GLU A 181 -12.50 -28.55 -14.32
CA GLU A 181 -11.55 -27.45 -14.43
C GLU A 181 -10.73 -27.26 -13.14
N LYS A 182 -11.36 -27.38 -11.96
CA LYS A 182 -10.61 -27.42 -10.68
C LYS A 182 -9.67 -28.64 -10.55
N ARG A 183 -9.88 -29.71 -11.31
CA ARG A 183 -8.94 -30.85 -11.37
C ARG A 183 -7.81 -30.58 -12.36
N ARG A 184 -8.09 -30.01 -13.54
CA ARG A 184 -7.11 -29.62 -14.57
C ARG A 184 -6.13 -28.56 -14.06
N THR A 185 -6.64 -27.55 -13.34
CA THR A 185 -5.86 -26.41 -12.81
C THR A 185 -5.05 -26.73 -11.54
N ARG A 186 -5.12 -27.95 -10.98
CA ARG A 186 -4.31 -28.35 -9.83
C ARG A 186 -2.85 -28.56 -10.24
N ILE A 187 -2.05 -27.51 -10.05
CA ILE A 187 -0.59 -27.52 -10.20
C ILE A 187 -0.01 -28.74 -9.47
N ILE A 188 0.71 -29.59 -10.20
CA ILE A 188 1.41 -30.76 -9.65
C ILE A 188 2.40 -30.26 -8.60
N ALA A 189 2.26 -30.76 -7.37
CA ALA A 189 3.13 -30.37 -6.26
C ALA A 189 4.60 -30.67 -6.62
N LYS A 190 5.45 -29.65 -6.57
CA LYS A 190 6.89 -29.81 -6.83
C LYS A 190 7.45 -30.81 -5.81
N LYS A 191 8.11 -31.87 -6.30
CA LYS A 191 8.73 -32.89 -5.45
C LYS A 191 9.68 -32.21 -4.46
N ALA A 192 9.57 -32.56 -3.17
CA ALA A 192 10.39 -31.97 -2.12
C ALA A 192 11.88 -32.17 -2.43
N THR A 193 12.66 -31.09 -2.39
CA THR A 193 14.11 -31.14 -2.57
C THR A 193 14.75 -31.83 -1.39
N VAL A 194 15.16 -33.09 -1.58
CA VAL A 194 15.96 -33.84 -0.61
C VAL A 194 17.28 -33.08 -0.37
N PRO A 195 17.68 -32.81 0.89
CA PRO A 195 18.91 -32.09 1.18
C PRO A 195 20.12 -32.94 0.77
N ILE A 196 20.82 -32.54 -0.29
CA ILE A 196 22.08 -33.15 -0.71
C ILE A 196 23.14 -32.77 0.32
N PHE A 197 23.70 -33.77 1.01
CA PHE A 197 24.77 -33.56 1.97
C PHE A 197 26.02 -33.02 1.24
N MET A 198 26.56 -31.88 1.70
CA MET A 198 27.72 -31.28 1.04
C MET A 198 28.93 -32.22 1.15
N ASN A 199 29.57 -32.53 0.02
CA ASN A 199 30.72 -33.44 -0.02
C ASN A 199 32.02 -32.71 0.36
N VAL A 200 32.06 -32.12 1.57
CA VAL A 200 33.13 -31.23 2.03
C VAL A 200 34.45 -31.98 2.31
N LEU A 201 34.44 -33.31 2.37
CA LEU A 201 35.64 -34.10 2.70
C LEU A 201 36.37 -34.65 1.46
N ASN A 202 35.70 -34.79 0.32
CA ASN A 202 36.32 -35.28 -0.93
C ASN A 202 36.98 -34.16 -1.73
N HIS A 203 37.92 -33.47 -1.09
CA HIS A 203 38.87 -32.61 -1.80
C HIS A 203 39.94 -33.48 -2.46
N VAL A 204 40.02 -33.50 -3.79
CA VAL A 204 41.16 -34.11 -4.49
C VAL A 204 42.42 -33.35 -4.09
N LYS A 205 43.28 -33.99 -3.28
CA LYS A 205 44.56 -33.44 -2.85
C LYS A 205 45.44 -33.21 -4.08
N ARG A 206 45.44 -31.99 -4.61
CA ARG A 206 46.39 -31.56 -5.63
C ARG A 206 47.79 -31.72 -5.06
N THR A 207 48.57 -32.64 -5.62
CA THR A 207 49.98 -32.77 -5.29
C THR A 207 50.68 -31.46 -5.60
N LEU A 208 51.48 -30.98 -4.65
CA LEU A 208 52.40 -29.88 -4.91
C LEU A 208 53.37 -30.36 -6.00
N LYS A 209 53.44 -29.63 -7.12
CA LYS A 209 54.49 -29.88 -8.10
C LYS A 209 55.81 -29.46 -7.49
N ASN A 210 56.80 -30.35 -7.50
CA ASN A 210 58.17 -29.99 -7.14
C ASN A 210 58.62 -28.80 -8.00
N PRO A 211 59.36 -27.83 -7.44
CA PRO A 211 59.93 -26.74 -8.24
C PRO A 211 60.87 -27.31 -9.31
N PRO A 212 60.98 -26.67 -10.49
CA PRO A 212 61.92 -27.10 -11.51
C PRO A 212 63.36 -27.01 -10.99
N PRO A 213 64.27 -27.93 -11.39
CA PRO A 213 65.66 -27.97 -10.90
C PRO A 213 66.57 -26.92 -11.56
N THR A 214 66.00 -25.82 -12.04
CA THR A 214 66.70 -24.73 -12.75
C THR A 214 66.35 -23.43 -12.05
N PRO A 215 67.32 -22.58 -11.67
CA PRO A 215 67.02 -21.29 -11.06
C PRO A 215 66.17 -20.45 -12.00
N GLU A 216 65.08 -19.85 -11.51
CA GLU A 216 64.23 -18.98 -12.32
C GLU A 216 65.01 -17.72 -12.70
N ASP A 217 65.07 -17.43 -14.00
CA ASP A 217 65.78 -16.27 -14.53
C ASP A 217 65.07 -14.97 -14.10
N LEU A 218 65.71 -14.22 -13.21
CA LEU A 218 65.13 -13.03 -12.56
C LEU A 218 64.93 -11.84 -13.52
N THR A 219 65.38 -11.95 -14.78
CA THR A 219 65.12 -10.95 -15.83
C THR A 219 63.65 -10.93 -16.26
N GLU A 220 62.96 -12.07 -16.30
CA GLU A 220 61.52 -12.15 -16.62
C GLU A 220 60.63 -11.83 -15.41
N ARG A 221 60.65 -10.57 -14.95
CA ARG A 221 59.63 -10.05 -14.01
C ARG A 221 58.25 -10.06 -14.68
N ARG A 222 57.53 -11.17 -14.54
CA ARG A 222 56.14 -11.36 -15.01
C ARG A 222 55.26 -10.20 -14.51
N SER A 223 54.88 -9.30 -15.41
CA SER A 223 53.99 -8.18 -15.12
C SER A 223 52.69 -8.65 -14.45
N PRO A 224 52.12 -7.91 -13.49
CA PRO A 224 50.87 -8.28 -12.85
C PRO A 224 49.78 -8.52 -13.91
N ARG A 225 49.08 -9.65 -13.81
CA ARG A 225 48.05 -10.03 -14.79
C ARG A 225 46.98 -8.94 -14.85
N LYS A 226 46.67 -8.45 -16.05
CA LYS A 226 45.56 -7.50 -16.26
C LYS A 226 44.29 -8.08 -15.63
N VAL A 227 43.63 -7.30 -14.78
CA VAL A 227 42.40 -7.71 -14.08
C VAL A 227 41.34 -8.07 -15.13
N PRO A 228 40.67 -9.23 -15.02
CA PRO A 228 39.70 -9.65 -16.04
C PRO A 228 38.54 -8.66 -16.10
N LYS A 229 38.10 -8.31 -17.31
CA LYS A 229 37.06 -7.27 -17.54
C LYS A 229 35.72 -7.58 -16.86
N SER A 230 35.46 -8.86 -16.56
CA SER A 230 34.34 -9.32 -15.72
C SER A 230 34.31 -8.72 -14.31
N THR A 231 35.42 -8.22 -13.78
CA THR A 231 35.48 -7.53 -12.47
C THR A 231 34.91 -6.11 -12.53
N TYR A 232 34.86 -5.49 -13.71
CA TYR A 232 34.27 -4.16 -13.93
C TYR A 232 32.87 -4.20 -14.55
N LEU A 233 32.42 -5.37 -15.03
CA LEU A 233 31.06 -5.56 -15.53
C LEU A 233 30.09 -5.75 -14.35
N PRO A 234 29.00 -4.97 -14.26
CA PRO A 234 28.02 -5.11 -13.18
C PRO A 234 27.37 -6.50 -13.23
N SER A 235 27.12 -7.07 -12.05
CA SER A 235 26.66 -8.46 -11.92
C SER A 235 25.29 -8.68 -12.56
N SER A 236 24.95 -9.94 -12.88
CA SER A 236 23.61 -10.26 -13.41
C SER A 236 22.47 -9.86 -12.46
N MET A 237 22.73 -9.81 -11.16
CA MET A 237 21.77 -9.34 -10.15
C MET A 237 21.65 -7.82 -10.18
N GLU A 238 22.77 -7.11 -10.30
CA GLU A 238 22.85 -5.65 -10.35
C GLU A 238 22.23 -5.07 -11.63
N LYS A 239 22.47 -5.71 -12.78
CA LYS A 239 21.77 -5.39 -14.04
C LYS A 239 20.25 -5.52 -13.88
N LYS A 240 19.78 -6.58 -13.21
CA LYS A 240 18.35 -6.81 -12.93
C LYS A 240 17.77 -5.82 -11.90
N LEU A 241 18.56 -5.40 -10.91
CA LEU A 241 18.16 -4.35 -9.97
C LEU A 241 18.07 -2.99 -10.67
N ASN A 242 18.96 -2.68 -11.61
CA ASN A 242 18.93 -1.43 -12.36
C ASN A 242 17.76 -1.40 -13.37
N SER A 243 17.42 -2.50 -14.04
CA SER A 243 16.21 -2.56 -14.87
C SER A 243 14.93 -2.43 -14.04
N LEU A 244 14.87 -3.00 -12.83
CA LEU A 244 13.75 -2.80 -11.91
C LEU A 244 13.67 -1.34 -11.39
N ARG A 245 14.80 -0.71 -11.07
CA ARG A 245 14.85 0.72 -10.71
C ARG A 245 14.37 1.62 -11.86
N GLN A 246 14.72 1.29 -13.10
CA GLN A 246 14.24 2.00 -14.29
C GLN A 246 12.73 1.83 -14.47
N ALA A 247 12.21 0.59 -14.41
CA ALA A 247 10.78 0.30 -14.51
C ALA A 247 9.96 1.02 -13.41
N ASN A 248 10.43 0.98 -12.16
CA ASN A 248 9.80 1.70 -11.05
C ASN A 248 9.86 3.22 -11.25
N LYS A 249 10.96 3.77 -11.80
CA LYS A 249 11.08 5.20 -12.12
C LYS A 249 10.10 5.61 -13.23
N THR A 250 9.96 4.81 -14.29
CA THR A 250 8.98 5.09 -15.36
C THR A 250 7.55 4.99 -14.82
N GLN A 251 7.23 3.97 -14.02
CA GLN A 251 5.90 3.83 -13.42
C GLN A 251 5.56 5.00 -12.49
N ALA A 252 6.51 5.43 -11.64
CA ALA A 252 6.31 6.59 -10.76
C ALA A 252 6.16 7.92 -11.55
N LEU A 253 6.80 8.06 -12.71
CA LEU A 253 6.60 9.21 -13.60
C LEU A 253 5.24 9.18 -14.30
N CYS A 254 4.78 8.01 -14.76
CA CYS A 254 3.43 7.85 -15.33
C CYS A 254 2.35 8.19 -14.30
N LEU A 255 2.43 7.61 -13.09
CA LEU A 255 1.50 7.90 -11.99
C LEU A 255 1.51 9.39 -11.60
N LEU A 256 2.68 10.05 -11.64
CA LEU A 256 2.78 11.50 -11.40
C LEU A 256 2.18 12.32 -12.55
N HIS A 257 2.22 11.84 -13.80
CA HIS A 257 1.57 12.47 -14.95
C HIS A 257 0.04 12.37 -14.83
N GLU A 258 -0.46 11.15 -14.64
CA GLU A 258 -1.87 10.82 -14.42
C GLU A 258 -2.47 11.60 -13.25
N ALA A 259 -1.75 11.68 -12.11
CA ALA A 259 -2.17 12.47 -10.94
C ALA A 259 -2.07 14.00 -11.14
N ASN A 260 -1.40 14.48 -12.20
CA ASN A 260 -1.38 15.91 -12.57
C ASN A 260 -2.48 16.26 -13.59
N GLU A 261 -2.80 15.34 -14.51
CA GLU A 261 -3.91 15.44 -15.46
C GLU A 261 -5.25 15.37 -14.73
N ASN A 262 -5.41 14.37 -13.86
CA ASN A 262 -6.60 14.18 -13.01
C ASN A 262 -6.63 15.14 -11.81
N ALA A 263 -5.70 16.09 -11.70
CA ALA A 263 -5.69 17.07 -10.61
C ALA A 263 -6.82 18.10 -10.80
N PRO A 264 -7.72 18.30 -9.82
CA PRO A 264 -8.79 19.28 -9.94
C PRO A 264 -8.21 20.70 -10.10
N ALA A 265 -8.89 21.56 -10.87
CA ALA A 265 -8.40 22.87 -11.29
C ALA A 265 -7.98 23.82 -10.14
N CYS A 266 -8.44 23.58 -8.90
CA CYS A 266 -7.95 24.27 -7.71
C CYS A 266 -6.49 23.94 -7.37
N SER A 267 -6.05 22.70 -7.56
CA SER A 267 -4.67 22.24 -7.36
C SER A 267 -3.70 22.92 -8.33
N GLN A 268 -4.05 22.91 -9.62
CA GLN A 268 -3.27 23.55 -10.68
C GLN A 268 -3.16 25.08 -10.45
N ARG A 269 -4.25 25.75 -10.06
CA ARG A 269 -4.24 27.19 -9.68
C ARG A 269 -3.37 27.53 -8.46
N CYS A 270 -3.09 26.57 -7.58
CA CYS A 270 -2.23 26.79 -6.42
C CYS A 270 -0.73 26.70 -6.78
N ARG A 271 -0.31 25.76 -7.64
CA ARG A 271 1.13 25.61 -8.01
C ARG A 271 1.72 26.89 -8.58
N ASN A 272 1.02 27.55 -9.51
CA ASN A 272 1.50 28.79 -10.13
C ASN A 272 1.68 29.92 -9.10
N LYS A 273 0.86 29.95 -8.04
CA LYS A 273 1.02 30.91 -6.94
C LYS A 273 2.18 30.58 -6.01
N PHE A 274 2.45 29.30 -5.74
CA PHE A 274 3.56 28.91 -4.86
C PHE A 274 4.93 29.32 -5.40
N VAL A 275 5.14 29.30 -6.72
CA VAL A 275 6.39 29.77 -7.35
C VAL A 275 6.56 31.30 -7.17
N GLU A 276 5.50 32.10 -7.35
CA GLU A 276 5.53 33.53 -7.03
C GLU A 276 5.70 33.83 -5.53
N VAL A 277 5.15 32.98 -4.65
CA VAL A 277 5.14 33.19 -3.20
C VAL A 277 6.53 32.95 -2.58
N GLN A 278 7.33 32.03 -3.11
CA GLN A 278 8.71 31.84 -2.62
C GLN A 278 9.61 33.06 -2.86
N GLN A 279 9.31 33.91 -3.85
CA GLN A 279 9.99 35.20 -4.05
C GLN A 279 9.37 36.36 -3.22
N LYS A 280 8.28 36.12 -2.48
CA LYS A 280 7.50 37.13 -1.74
C LYS A 280 7.32 36.77 -0.27
N ILE A 281 8.34 36.14 0.33
CA ILE A 281 8.42 35.92 1.78
C ILE A 281 8.60 37.26 2.50
N GLU A 282 7.99 37.38 3.68
CA GLU A 282 8.11 38.51 4.63
C GLU A 282 7.77 39.91 4.11
N LYS A 283 6.46 40.14 3.94
CA LYS A 283 5.86 41.41 4.38
C LYS A 283 5.02 41.17 5.63
N HIS A 284 5.60 41.41 6.80
CA HIS A 284 4.86 41.39 8.07
C HIS A 284 3.65 42.32 7.97
N PHE A 285 2.44 41.75 8.03
CA PHE A 285 1.21 42.52 7.93
C PHE A 285 0.88 43.20 9.26
N VAL A 286 1.65 44.24 9.59
CA VAL A 286 1.36 45.13 10.72
C VAL A 286 -0.01 45.74 10.49
N ARG A 287 -1.00 45.28 11.26
CA ARG A 287 -2.34 45.90 11.29
C ARG A 287 -2.17 47.34 11.76
N LYS A 288 -2.21 48.29 10.82
CA LYS A 288 -2.30 49.71 11.16
C LYS A 288 -3.52 49.90 12.07
N PRO A 289 -3.40 50.62 13.20
CA PRO A 289 -4.55 50.88 14.06
C PRO A 289 -5.64 51.58 13.25
N LEU A 290 -6.91 51.27 13.53
CA LEU A 290 -8.03 51.91 12.84
C LEU A 290 -7.91 53.44 13.00
N PRO A 291 -7.95 54.23 11.90
CA PRO A 291 -7.84 55.67 12.00
C PRO A 291 -9.03 56.24 12.80
N THR A 292 -8.72 56.83 13.95
CA THR A 292 -9.72 57.39 14.88
C THR A 292 -10.32 58.68 14.32
N PHE A 293 -11.23 58.55 13.36
CA PHE A 293 -11.94 59.68 12.77
C PHE A 293 -12.71 60.44 13.84
N LYS A 294 -12.38 61.74 14.02
CA LYS A 294 -13.18 62.66 14.84
C LYS A 294 -14.61 62.72 14.27
N PRO A 295 -15.67 62.73 15.11
CA PRO A 295 -17.05 62.65 14.63
C PRO A 295 -17.42 63.90 13.81
N VAL A 296 -17.42 63.74 12.48
CA VAL A 296 -17.77 64.81 11.54
C VAL A 296 -19.28 65.07 11.62
N LYS A 297 -19.67 66.32 11.87
CA LYS A 297 -21.07 66.75 11.77
C LYS A 297 -21.51 66.77 10.30
N VAL A 298 -22.00 65.63 9.81
CA VAL A 298 -22.53 65.48 8.45
C VAL A 298 -23.68 66.47 8.25
N LYS A 299 -23.56 67.36 7.27
CA LYS A 299 -24.66 68.24 6.87
C LYS A 299 -25.78 67.39 6.25
N GLN A 300 -26.96 67.41 6.84
CA GLN A 300 -28.12 66.71 6.32
C GLN A 300 -28.62 67.40 5.03
N ASN A 301 -28.33 66.79 3.89
CA ASN A 301 -28.88 67.20 2.60
C ASN A 301 -30.32 66.68 2.46
N ALA A 302 -31.12 67.32 1.61
CA ALA A 302 -32.48 66.87 1.27
C ALA A 302 -32.56 65.36 0.99
N THR A 303 -31.62 64.83 0.21
CA THR A 303 -31.52 63.42 -0.14
C THR A 303 -31.09 62.51 1.02
N SER A 304 -30.38 63.00 2.04
CA SER A 304 -30.06 62.18 3.22
C SER A 304 -31.26 62.10 4.16
N ILE A 305 -32.00 63.20 4.34
CA ILE A 305 -33.25 63.23 5.13
C ILE A 305 -34.25 62.24 4.53
N LEU A 306 -34.55 62.35 3.24
CA LEU A 306 -35.51 61.46 2.58
C LEU A 306 -35.08 59.98 2.59
N ARG A 307 -33.77 59.69 2.49
CA ARG A 307 -33.25 58.32 2.63
C ARG A 307 -33.36 57.78 4.06
N GLU A 308 -33.09 58.60 5.07
CA GLU A 308 -33.26 58.21 6.47
C GLU A 308 -34.74 57.98 6.80
N CYS A 309 -35.66 58.85 6.35
CA CYS A 309 -37.11 58.68 6.52
C CYS A 309 -37.62 57.42 5.79
N ALA A 310 -37.22 57.21 4.55
CA ALA A 310 -37.58 56.00 3.81
C ALA A 310 -37.00 54.74 4.48
N ARG A 311 -35.83 54.81 5.11
CA ARG A 311 -35.29 53.69 5.88
C ARG A 311 -36.11 53.43 7.16
N ILE A 312 -36.51 54.47 7.88
CA ILE A 312 -37.36 54.39 9.09
C ILE A 312 -38.72 53.78 8.74
N ALA A 313 -39.42 54.29 7.73
CA ALA A 313 -40.69 53.72 7.30
C ALA A 313 -40.57 52.25 6.84
N ASN A 314 -39.43 51.86 6.26
CA ASN A 314 -39.12 50.46 5.93
C ASN A 314 -38.65 49.62 7.14
N GLU A 315 -38.20 50.22 8.25
CA GLU A 315 -38.00 49.55 9.54
C GLU A 315 -39.38 49.30 10.17
N GLU A 316 -40.22 50.33 10.27
CA GLU A 316 -41.57 50.27 10.85
C GLU A 316 -42.51 49.31 10.11
N LEU A 317 -42.52 49.32 8.76
CA LEU A 317 -43.30 48.35 7.98
C LEU A 317 -42.84 46.89 8.19
N LYS A 318 -41.55 46.67 8.48
CA LYS A 318 -41.03 45.32 8.83
C LYS A 318 -41.44 44.92 10.24
N GLU A 319 -41.44 45.86 11.19
CA GLU A 319 -41.92 45.62 12.55
C GLU A 319 -43.43 45.33 12.56
N VAL A 320 -44.25 46.08 11.82
CA VAL A 320 -45.69 45.83 11.65
C VAL A 320 -45.96 44.49 10.98
N THR A 321 -45.27 44.15 9.88
CA THR A 321 -45.44 42.83 9.23
C THR A 321 -44.88 41.67 10.04
N LYS A 322 -43.92 41.90 10.96
CA LYS A 322 -43.51 40.91 11.96
C LYS A 322 -44.62 40.69 13.00
N LEU A 323 -45.22 41.77 13.52
CA LEU A 323 -46.32 41.70 14.49
C LEU A 323 -47.57 41.04 13.90
N GLN A 324 -47.93 41.33 12.65
CA GLN A 324 -49.04 40.66 11.95
C GLN A 324 -48.83 39.14 11.89
N LYS A 325 -47.63 38.69 11.49
CA LYS A 325 -47.30 37.25 11.44
C LYS A 325 -47.34 36.56 12.80
N LEU A 326 -46.99 37.27 13.88
CA LEU A 326 -47.12 36.76 15.25
C LEU A 326 -48.60 36.63 15.65
N VAL A 327 -49.46 37.56 15.25
CA VAL A 327 -50.93 37.48 15.46
C VAL A 327 -51.57 36.36 14.63
N GLU A 328 -51.04 36.07 13.44
CA GLU A 328 -51.39 34.90 12.61
C GLU A 328 -50.93 33.56 13.23
N GLY A 329 -50.18 33.58 14.34
CA GLY A 329 -49.70 32.38 15.03
C GLY A 329 -48.35 31.83 14.55
N ASN A 330 -47.64 32.53 13.67
CA ASN A 330 -46.28 32.15 13.29
C ASN A 330 -45.30 32.39 14.45
N LEU A 331 -44.25 31.57 14.58
CA LEU A 331 -43.21 31.73 15.59
C LEU A 331 -42.32 32.97 15.32
N ASP A 332 -41.79 33.56 16.38
CA ASP A 332 -40.84 34.68 16.29
C ASP A 332 -39.52 34.23 15.62
N PRO A 333 -39.12 34.81 14.47
CA PRO A 333 -37.89 34.43 13.78
C PRO A 333 -36.62 34.74 14.58
N GLU A 334 -36.64 35.68 15.54
CA GLU A 334 -35.50 35.90 16.42
C GLU A 334 -35.33 34.78 17.46
N SER A 335 -36.43 34.24 18.01
CA SER A 335 -36.38 33.05 18.87
C SER A 335 -35.82 31.83 18.14
N ILE A 336 -36.22 31.61 16.88
CA ILE A 336 -35.66 30.55 16.02
C ILE A 336 -34.17 30.80 15.77
N SER A 337 -33.79 32.03 15.41
CA SER A 337 -32.38 32.39 15.16
C SER A 337 -31.50 32.15 16.39
N LYS A 338 -31.99 32.46 17.59
CA LYS A 338 -31.30 32.21 18.87
C LYS A 338 -31.13 30.70 19.12
N LEU A 339 -32.18 29.91 18.93
CA LEU A 339 -32.11 28.44 19.05
C LEU A 339 -31.15 27.80 18.03
N GLU A 340 -31.08 28.34 16.80
CA GLU A 340 -30.08 27.93 15.81
C GLU A 340 -28.65 28.36 16.21
N GLU A 341 -28.46 29.54 16.81
CA GLU A 341 -27.16 29.97 17.34
C GLU A 341 -26.73 29.15 18.56
N GLU A 342 -27.65 28.77 19.44
CA GLU A 342 -27.41 27.90 20.59
C GLU A 342 -27.05 26.47 20.15
N LYS A 343 -27.79 25.87 19.21
CA LYS A 343 -27.42 24.58 18.60
C LYS A 343 -26.04 24.64 17.94
N ARG A 344 -25.77 25.68 17.14
CA ARG A 344 -24.45 25.88 16.51
C ARG A 344 -23.34 26.23 17.52
N GLN A 345 -23.64 26.51 18.78
CA GLN A 345 -22.66 26.61 19.86
C GLN A 345 -22.44 25.23 20.50
N GLN A 346 -23.50 24.52 20.85
CA GLN A 346 -23.47 23.15 21.38
C GLN A 346 -22.72 22.19 20.45
N GLU A 347 -23.00 22.23 19.14
CA GLU A 347 -22.30 21.44 18.11
C GLU A 347 -20.78 21.70 18.12
N LYS A 348 -20.36 22.97 18.25
CA LYS A 348 -18.93 23.34 18.31
C LYS A 348 -18.28 22.92 19.62
N GLU A 349 -18.98 23.04 20.75
CA GLU A 349 -18.49 22.56 22.04
C GLU A 349 -18.35 21.03 22.04
N GLU A 350 -19.30 20.30 21.44
CA GLU A 350 -19.19 18.87 21.19
C GLU A 350 -18.00 18.53 20.28
N GLU A 351 -17.78 19.25 19.17
CA GLU A 351 -16.62 19.05 18.30
C GLU A 351 -15.30 19.28 19.03
N ILE A 352 -15.20 20.34 19.85
CA ILE A 352 -14.03 20.65 20.66
C ILE A 352 -13.77 19.55 21.70
N ASN A 353 -14.80 19.09 22.42
CA ASN A 353 -14.69 17.97 23.36
C ASN A 353 -14.24 16.68 22.65
N LYS A 354 -14.87 16.32 21.52
CA LYS A 354 -14.50 15.15 20.70
C LYS A 354 -13.07 15.25 20.16
N MET A 355 -12.56 16.45 19.87
CA MET A 355 -11.15 16.66 19.50
C MET A 355 -10.20 16.47 20.69
N GLN A 356 -10.55 16.96 21.88
CA GLN A 356 -9.75 16.77 23.10
C GLN A 356 -9.69 15.29 23.51
N GLU A 357 -10.81 14.57 23.45
CA GLU A 357 -10.90 13.13 23.71
C GLU A 357 -10.02 12.31 22.74
N LYS A 358 -10.09 12.61 21.43
CA LYS A 358 -9.21 12.00 20.41
C LYS A 358 -7.72 12.30 20.66
N HIS A 359 -7.39 13.51 21.11
CA HIS A 359 -6.01 13.87 21.43
C HIS A 359 -5.49 13.12 22.67
N LEU A 360 -6.28 13.06 23.74
CA LEU A 360 -5.91 12.37 24.98
C LEU A 360 -5.83 10.85 24.81
N THR A 361 -6.74 10.24 24.04
CA THR A 361 -6.70 8.80 23.71
C THR A 361 -5.51 8.44 22.81
N ALA A 362 -5.13 9.30 21.87
CA ALA A 362 -3.90 9.13 21.08
C ALA A 362 -2.63 9.22 21.98
N LEU A 363 -2.59 10.16 22.93
CA LEU A 363 -1.50 10.25 23.91
C LEU A 363 -1.44 9.01 24.82
N LEU A 364 -2.58 8.54 25.34
CA LEU A 364 -2.68 7.31 26.13
C LEU A 364 -2.14 6.09 25.37
N THR A 365 -2.50 5.97 24.09
CA THR A 365 -2.02 4.89 23.21
C THR A 365 -0.50 4.95 23.04
N ARG A 366 0.07 6.15 22.90
CA ARG A 366 1.53 6.37 22.81
C ARG A 366 2.28 5.96 24.07
N GLU A 367 1.81 6.38 25.26
CA GLU A 367 2.46 6.02 26.52
C GLU A 367 2.31 4.50 26.80
N GLY A 368 1.15 3.92 26.49
CA GLY A 368 0.92 2.47 26.59
C GLY A 368 1.86 1.65 25.70
N ALA A 369 2.06 2.06 24.44
CA ALA A 369 3.00 1.42 23.52
C ALA A 369 4.46 1.52 23.99
N TYR A 370 4.84 2.63 24.63
CA TYR A 370 6.18 2.77 25.22
C TYR A 370 6.38 1.81 26.41
N ILE A 371 5.40 1.72 27.31
CA ILE A 371 5.45 0.79 28.46
C ILE A 371 5.57 -0.67 27.98
N ALA A 372 4.73 -1.07 27.02
CA ALA A 372 4.77 -2.41 26.44
C ALA A 372 6.14 -2.73 25.81
N LYS A 373 6.71 -1.79 25.05
CA LYS A 373 8.07 -1.90 24.49
C LYS A 373 9.14 -2.04 25.58
N LYS A 374 9.01 -1.34 26.72
CA LYS A 374 9.97 -1.41 27.82
C LYS A 374 9.88 -2.74 28.58
N SER A 375 8.67 -3.25 28.80
CA SER A 375 8.43 -4.58 29.38
C SER A 375 9.09 -5.67 28.54
N LEU A 376 8.78 -5.73 27.24
CA LEU A 376 9.35 -6.69 26.29
C LEU A 376 10.89 -6.61 26.21
N LEU A 377 11.47 -5.41 26.33
CA LEU A 377 12.93 -5.25 26.39
C LEU A 377 13.53 -5.73 27.72
N ASN A 378 12.78 -5.73 28.82
CA ASN A 378 13.23 -6.26 30.12
C ASN A 378 13.05 -7.79 30.19
N GLU A 379 11.95 -8.32 29.67
CA GLU A 379 11.71 -9.76 29.49
C GLU A 379 12.80 -10.40 28.59
N ASN A 380 13.15 -9.76 27.48
CA ASN A 380 14.26 -10.23 26.63
C ASN A 380 15.63 -10.16 27.32
N LYS A 381 15.84 -9.24 28.28
CA LYS A 381 17.09 -9.20 29.08
C LYS A 381 17.13 -10.36 30.08
N SER A 382 16.06 -10.62 30.82
CA SER A 382 16.02 -11.72 31.80
C SER A 382 16.10 -13.09 31.12
N TYR A 383 15.42 -13.27 29.98
CA TYR A 383 15.57 -14.45 29.13
C TYR A 383 17.01 -14.59 28.57
N ALA A 384 17.62 -13.50 28.10
CA ALA A 384 19.03 -13.54 27.69
C ALA A 384 20.00 -13.82 28.85
N GLN A 385 19.63 -13.51 30.10
CA GLN A 385 20.40 -13.87 31.30
C GLN A 385 20.25 -15.36 31.64
N SER A 386 19.04 -15.91 31.66
CA SER A 386 18.84 -17.35 31.94
C SER A 386 19.53 -18.23 30.90
N VAL A 387 19.42 -17.91 29.61
CA VAL A 387 20.12 -18.63 28.53
C VAL A 387 21.66 -18.53 28.67
N ARG A 388 22.20 -17.40 29.16
CA ARG A 388 23.64 -17.29 29.48
C ARG A 388 24.04 -18.17 30.66
N GLU A 389 23.20 -18.32 31.67
CA GLU A 389 23.45 -19.22 32.79
C GLU A 389 23.35 -20.70 32.39
N GLU A 390 22.35 -21.08 31.60
CA GLU A 390 22.23 -22.42 31.04
C GLU A 390 23.45 -22.78 30.20
N ARG A 391 23.91 -21.85 29.35
CA ARG A 391 25.14 -22.03 28.58
C ARG A 391 26.39 -22.20 29.47
N LYS A 392 26.50 -21.45 30.58
CA LYS A 392 27.56 -21.69 31.59
C LYS A 392 27.43 -23.09 32.22
N LYS A 393 26.23 -23.46 32.68
CA LYS A 393 25.93 -24.78 33.29
C LYS A 393 26.26 -25.94 32.31
N LEU A 394 26.04 -25.75 31.00
CA LEU A 394 26.41 -26.70 29.95
C LEU A 394 27.93 -26.78 29.72
N TYR A 395 28.66 -25.66 29.67
CA TYR A 395 30.12 -25.70 29.54
C TYR A 395 30.79 -26.42 30.71
N CYS A 396 30.37 -26.15 31.96
CA CYS A 396 30.90 -26.85 33.13
C CYS A 396 30.60 -28.37 33.12
N LYS A 397 29.52 -28.81 32.47
CA LYS A 397 29.26 -30.24 32.22
C LYS A 397 30.19 -30.81 31.14
N LEU A 398 30.36 -30.10 30.03
CA LEU A 398 31.21 -30.49 28.90
C LEU A 398 32.69 -30.62 29.32
N GLU A 399 33.18 -29.69 30.14
CA GLU A 399 34.53 -29.72 30.70
C GLU A 399 34.74 -30.94 31.63
N LYS A 400 33.79 -31.22 32.54
CA LYS A 400 33.82 -32.44 33.36
C LYS A 400 33.79 -33.72 32.53
N LEU A 401 33.11 -33.73 31.38
CA LEU A 401 33.14 -34.85 30.44
C LEU A 401 34.49 -34.97 29.71
N ARG A 402 35.11 -33.87 29.28
CA ARG A 402 36.47 -33.86 28.71
C ARG A 402 37.49 -34.41 29.70
N MET A 403 37.47 -33.98 30.96
CA MET A 403 38.38 -34.49 31.98
C MET A 403 38.21 -35.99 32.19
N LYS A 404 36.96 -36.48 32.31
CA LYS A 404 36.67 -37.93 32.41
C LYS A 404 37.11 -38.72 31.17
N HIS A 405 36.96 -38.15 29.97
CA HIS A 405 37.43 -38.77 28.73
C HIS A 405 38.96 -38.85 28.68
N ASN A 406 39.65 -37.75 28.99
CA ASN A 406 41.10 -37.68 28.97
C ASN A 406 41.73 -38.66 29.97
N MET A 407 41.15 -38.84 31.17
CA MET A 407 41.61 -39.86 32.12
C MET A 407 41.51 -41.28 31.55
N LYS A 408 40.39 -41.64 30.88
CA LYS A 408 40.26 -42.94 30.20
C LYS A 408 41.24 -43.11 29.03
N VAL A 409 41.55 -42.03 28.32
CA VAL A 409 42.55 -42.06 27.24
C VAL A 409 43.96 -42.29 27.83
N MET A 410 44.33 -41.64 28.93
CA MET A 410 45.61 -41.91 29.60
C MET A 410 45.69 -43.35 30.09
N GLU A 411 44.65 -43.85 30.77
CA GLU A 411 44.56 -45.24 31.24
C GLU A 411 44.72 -46.28 30.11
N THR A 412 44.22 -45.97 28.90
CA THR A 412 44.40 -46.85 27.72
C THR A 412 45.77 -46.70 27.08
N VAL A 413 46.36 -45.51 27.05
CA VAL A 413 47.73 -45.26 26.56
C VAL A 413 48.77 -45.92 27.48
N GLU A 414 48.56 -45.89 28.79
CA GLU A 414 49.41 -46.57 29.79
C GLU A 414 49.40 -48.09 29.55
N LYS A 415 48.22 -48.71 29.42
CA LYS A 415 48.10 -50.15 29.10
C LYS A 415 48.71 -50.51 27.74
N CYS A 416 48.57 -49.65 26.72
CA CYS A 416 49.26 -49.86 25.44
C CYS A 416 50.79 -49.78 25.57
N ARG A 417 51.31 -48.90 26.44
CA ARG A 417 52.75 -48.78 26.71
C ARG A 417 53.29 -50.00 27.48
N GLU A 418 52.55 -50.50 28.46
CA GLU A 418 52.89 -51.73 29.19
C GLU A 418 52.97 -52.94 28.22
N LEU A 419 51.99 -53.08 27.32
CA LEU A 419 51.99 -54.11 26.28
C LEU A 419 53.14 -53.94 25.28
N GLU A 420 53.48 -52.71 24.89
CA GLU A 420 54.63 -52.45 24.01
C GLU A 420 55.95 -52.81 24.71
N GLN A 421 56.12 -52.49 25.99
CA GLN A 421 57.29 -52.86 26.79
C GLN A 421 57.40 -54.39 26.88
N ALA A 422 56.36 -55.09 27.32
CA ALA A 422 56.35 -56.55 27.38
C ALA A 422 56.63 -57.21 26.02
N SER A 423 56.14 -56.62 24.91
CA SER A 423 56.43 -57.11 23.56
C SER A 423 57.87 -56.87 23.12
N ARG A 424 58.51 -55.77 23.56
CA ARG A 424 59.94 -55.51 23.31
C ARG A 424 60.81 -56.44 24.14
N ASP A 425 60.48 -56.65 25.41
CA ASP A 425 61.23 -57.52 26.32
C ASP A 425 61.18 -58.98 25.85
N ALA A 426 60.01 -59.47 25.42
CA ALA A 426 59.85 -60.79 24.79
C ALA A 426 60.61 -60.90 23.45
N TYR A 427 60.66 -59.83 22.66
CA TYR A 427 61.46 -59.79 21.42
C TYR A 427 62.97 -59.84 21.70
N HIS A 428 63.44 -59.11 22.72
CA HIS A 428 64.84 -59.15 23.16
C HIS A 428 65.23 -60.56 23.64
N PHE A 429 64.42 -61.17 24.52
CA PHE A 429 64.62 -62.54 24.99
C PHE A 429 64.72 -63.55 23.83
N MET A 430 63.78 -63.49 22.88
CA MET A 430 63.81 -64.33 21.67
C MET A 430 65.04 -64.04 20.77
N MET A 431 65.52 -62.80 20.71
CA MET A 431 66.73 -62.45 19.96
C MET A 431 68.01 -62.96 20.65
N ASP A 432 68.09 -62.93 21.97
CA ASP A 432 69.22 -63.48 22.71
C ASP A 432 69.26 -65.01 22.65
N GLU A 433 68.11 -65.70 22.73
CA GLU A 433 68.02 -67.15 22.40
C GLU A 433 68.52 -67.45 20.98
N LYS A 434 68.07 -66.67 19.99
CA LYS A 434 68.51 -66.83 18.60
C LYS A 434 70.00 -66.55 18.44
N ARG A 435 70.56 -65.63 19.23
CA ARG A 435 71.99 -65.31 19.22
C ARG A 435 72.84 -66.41 19.86
N GLN A 436 72.36 -67.05 20.92
CA GLN A 436 72.98 -68.24 21.52
C GLN A 436 73.00 -69.39 20.49
N LYS A 437 71.83 -69.75 19.94
CA LYS A 437 71.70 -70.81 18.92
C LYS A 437 72.49 -70.51 17.64
N ALA A 438 72.59 -69.24 17.24
CA ALA A 438 73.44 -68.83 16.11
C ALA A 438 74.95 -68.82 16.44
N ALA A 439 75.35 -68.67 17.71
CA ALA A 439 76.73 -68.84 18.12
C ALA A 439 77.12 -70.32 18.08
N GLU A 440 76.31 -71.20 18.68
CA GLU A 440 76.44 -72.67 18.64
C GLU A 440 76.61 -73.17 17.18
N VAL A 441 75.64 -72.87 16.32
CA VAL A 441 75.67 -73.26 14.89
C VAL A 441 76.81 -72.58 14.12
N SER A 442 77.27 -71.39 14.55
CA SER A 442 78.44 -70.73 13.92
C SER A 442 79.76 -71.39 14.31
N GLU A 443 79.88 -71.93 15.52
CA GLU A 443 81.03 -72.73 15.95
C GLU A 443 81.08 -74.08 15.24
N GLU A 444 79.97 -74.81 15.17
CA GLU A 444 79.81 -76.00 14.31
C GLU A 444 80.17 -75.69 12.84
N SER A 445 79.60 -74.61 12.30
CA SER A 445 79.88 -74.16 10.93
C SER A 445 81.32 -73.68 10.76
N ARG A 446 82.02 -73.22 11.80
CA ARG A 446 83.44 -72.86 11.75
C ARG A 446 84.30 -74.12 11.66
N GLN A 447 83.98 -75.15 12.44
CA GLN A 447 84.62 -76.47 12.36
C GLN A 447 84.46 -77.04 10.93
N LEU A 448 83.24 -77.03 10.37
CA LEU A 448 82.97 -77.45 8.99
C LEU A 448 83.69 -76.60 7.93
N ARG A 449 83.70 -75.26 8.06
CA ARG A 449 84.40 -74.38 7.11
C ARG A 449 85.93 -74.57 7.14
N MET A 450 86.52 -74.94 8.27
CA MET A 450 87.95 -75.31 8.33
C MET A 450 88.29 -76.60 7.56
N LEU A 451 87.29 -77.47 7.30
CA LEU A 451 87.45 -78.62 6.42
C LEU A 451 87.27 -78.22 4.94
N LEU A 452 86.30 -77.36 4.63
CA LEU A 452 85.98 -76.95 3.25
C LEU A 452 86.94 -75.92 2.65
N CYS A 453 87.51 -74.98 3.41
CA CYS A 453 88.45 -74.00 2.86
C CYS A 453 89.73 -74.69 2.34
N LYS A 454 90.20 -75.72 3.05
CA LYS A 454 91.32 -76.57 2.62
C LYS A 454 91.11 -77.20 1.23
N GLN A 455 89.85 -77.45 0.84
CA GLN A 455 89.47 -78.02 -0.47
C GLN A 455 89.26 -76.96 -1.56
N LYS A 456 89.13 -75.67 -1.22
CA LYS A 456 88.80 -74.59 -2.18
C LYS A 456 89.93 -73.63 -2.49
N GLU A 457 90.93 -73.53 -1.62
CA GLU A 457 92.19 -72.86 -1.95
C GLU A 457 92.89 -73.57 -3.12
N GLU A 458 92.66 -74.89 -3.26
CA GLU A 458 93.07 -75.75 -4.38
C GLU A 458 92.39 -75.37 -5.73
N GLU A 459 91.28 -74.63 -5.72
CA GLU A 459 90.49 -74.29 -6.92
C GLU A 459 90.61 -72.83 -7.38
N MET A 460 90.56 -71.86 -6.46
CA MET A 460 90.20 -70.47 -6.83
C MET A 460 91.30 -69.75 -7.65
N GLN A 461 92.53 -70.23 -7.57
CA GLN A 461 93.68 -69.79 -8.37
C GLN A 461 93.44 -69.84 -9.89
N ARG A 462 92.44 -70.62 -10.35
CA ARG A 462 92.16 -70.92 -11.76
C ARG A 462 91.32 -69.87 -12.51
N LYS A 463 90.82 -68.78 -11.88
CA LYS A 463 89.71 -67.96 -12.47
C LYS A 463 89.88 -66.44 -12.61
N ALA A 464 90.84 -65.78 -11.95
CA ALA A 464 90.83 -64.31 -11.80
C ALA A 464 91.18 -63.46 -13.04
N GLN A 465 91.25 -64.05 -14.23
CA GLN A 465 91.98 -63.49 -15.39
C GLN A 465 91.13 -62.72 -16.42
N LEU A 466 89.81 -62.55 -16.23
CA LEU A 466 88.86 -62.40 -17.36
C LEU A 466 88.08 -61.05 -17.53
N ILE A 467 87.95 -60.17 -16.53
CA ILE A 467 86.75 -59.27 -16.43
C ILE A 467 86.96 -57.76 -16.79
N LYS A 468 88.16 -57.30 -17.16
CA LYS A 468 88.56 -55.87 -17.03
C LYS A 468 88.05 -54.85 -18.09
N GLU A 469 87.12 -55.17 -19.00
CA GLU A 469 87.19 -54.60 -20.37
C GLU A 469 86.14 -53.54 -20.83
N ILE A 470 84.92 -53.42 -20.28
CA ILE A 470 83.80 -52.75 -21.02
C ILE A 470 82.95 -51.78 -20.15
N LYS A 471 82.99 -50.43 -20.34
CA LYS A 471 82.16 -49.51 -19.48
C LYS A 471 81.79 -48.03 -19.84
N GLU A 472 82.02 -47.43 -21.03
CA GLU A 472 82.34 -45.96 -21.10
C GLU A 472 81.44 -44.88 -21.84
N ILE A 473 80.16 -45.04 -22.27
CA ILE A 473 79.51 -44.16 -23.31
C ILE A 473 78.16 -43.39 -22.92
N GLN A 474 77.90 -42.11 -23.38
CA GLN A 474 76.75 -41.14 -23.06
C GLN A 474 76.53 -39.90 -24.07
N THR A 475 75.64 -38.84 -24.04
CA THR A 475 74.21 -38.40 -23.71
C THR A 475 73.87 -36.92 -24.25
N LEU A 476 72.78 -36.16 -23.82
CA LEU A 476 72.56 -34.62 -23.70
C LEU A 476 71.41 -33.74 -24.50
N ARG A 477 70.54 -32.84 -23.85
CA ARG A 477 69.88 -31.40 -24.15
C ARG A 477 68.31 -30.98 -24.61
N LEU A 478 67.62 -29.70 -24.44
CA LEU A 478 66.06 -29.19 -24.54
C LEU A 478 65.47 -27.58 -24.68
N ALA A 479 64.12 -27.09 -24.91
CA ALA A 479 63.42 -25.61 -24.95
C ALA A 479 61.75 -25.20 -25.08
N ALA A 480 61.11 -23.90 -24.96
CA ALA A 480 59.56 -23.37 -25.18
C ALA A 480 58.93 -21.78 -25.06
N THR A 481 57.61 -21.29 -25.44
CA THR A 481 56.85 -19.83 -25.40
C THR A 481 55.19 -19.62 -25.59
N GLN A 482 54.19 -18.55 -25.69
CA GLN A 482 53.69 -17.03 -25.43
C GLN A 482 52.08 -16.48 -25.60
N ASN A 483 51.55 -15.13 -25.66
CA ASN A 483 50.09 -14.49 -25.34
C ASN A 483 49.10 -13.34 -26.15
N LYS A 484 48.26 -12.30 -25.59
CA LYS A 484 46.87 -11.56 -26.03
C LYS A 484 46.44 -9.96 -25.68
N GLU A 485 45.31 -9.06 -25.81
CA GLU A 485 43.78 -8.70 -26.19
C GLU A 485 43.07 -7.17 -25.97
N PHE A 486 41.92 -6.55 -26.61
CA PHE A 486 41.02 -5.25 -26.25
C PHE A 486 39.57 -4.77 -26.96
N ASP A 487 38.77 -3.60 -26.66
CA ASP A 487 37.24 -3.20 -26.90
C ASP A 487 36.51 -1.65 -26.83
N PRO A 488 35.28 -1.16 -27.44
CA PRO A 488 34.56 0.29 -27.49
C PRO A 488 32.92 0.70 -27.74
N THR A 489 32.28 1.99 -27.65
CA THR A 489 30.76 2.52 -27.92
C THR A 489 30.18 4.10 -28.08
N GLU A 490 28.85 4.47 -28.52
CA GLU A 490 27.74 5.63 -28.25
C GLU A 490 27.19 7.00 -29.08
N THR A 491 25.94 7.69 -28.86
CA THR A 491 25.12 8.81 -29.70
C THR A 491 23.88 9.82 -29.15
N SER A 492 23.27 10.94 -29.81
CA SER A 492 22.03 11.90 -29.40
C SER A 492 21.24 13.04 -30.37
N GLY A 493 20.15 13.91 -30.01
CA GLY A 493 19.40 15.08 -30.80
C GLY A 493 18.02 15.96 -30.35
N LEU A 494 17.47 17.12 -30.98
CA LEU A 494 16.15 18.03 -30.74
C LEU A 494 15.73 19.25 -31.79
N GLY A 495 14.71 20.27 -31.93
CA GLY A 495 13.44 21.03 -31.35
C GLY A 495 12.71 22.31 -32.17
N LEU A 496 11.56 23.09 -31.82
CA LEU A 496 10.72 24.19 -32.63
C LEU A 496 9.58 25.25 -32.00
N LEU A 497 9.07 26.45 -32.59
CA LEU A 497 7.80 27.37 -32.25
C LEU A 497 7.32 28.72 -33.13
N CYS A 498 6.13 29.49 -32.94
CA CYS A 498 5.52 30.79 -33.66
C CYS A 498 4.25 31.71 -33.09
N GLU A 499 3.76 32.94 -33.62
CA GLU A 499 2.54 33.89 -33.17
C GLU A 499 1.99 35.27 -33.98
N MET A 500 0.82 35.98 -33.67
CA MET A 500 0.20 37.46 -33.84
C MET A 500 -0.99 37.94 -34.88
N SER A 501 -1.80 39.11 -35.02
CA SER A 501 -2.10 40.61 -34.59
C SER A 501 -3.53 41.37 -34.98
N LEU A 502 -3.87 42.75 -34.88
CA LEU A 502 -5.25 43.52 -35.09
C LEU A 502 -5.49 45.12 -35.56
N ALA A 503 -6.67 45.89 -35.38
CA ALA A 503 -7.27 47.10 -36.21
C ALA A 503 -7.97 48.56 -35.71
N GLU A 504 -9.17 49.13 -36.19
CA GLU A 504 -9.67 50.60 -36.62
C GLU A 504 -10.66 51.70 -35.84
N LEU A 505 -11.50 52.67 -36.49
CA LEU A 505 -12.87 53.38 -36.14
C LEU A 505 -13.36 54.96 -36.05
N LYS A 506 -12.85 56.09 -36.66
CA LYS A 506 -13.04 57.49 -36.05
C LYS A 506 -13.98 58.67 -36.54
N GLY A 507 -14.62 58.73 -37.72
CA GLY A 507 -15.02 60.05 -38.32
C GLY A 507 -16.33 60.82 -37.96
N ARG A 508 -17.29 60.30 -37.18
CA ARG A 508 -18.74 60.65 -37.33
C ARG A 508 -19.37 61.81 -36.50
N LEU A 509 -18.64 62.56 -35.67
CA LEU A 509 -19.24 63.13 -34.44
C LEU A 509 -19.78 64.59 -34.47
N CYS A 510 -19.41 65.44 -35.43
CA CYS A 510 -19.50 66.90 -35.23
C CYS A 510 -20.92 67.53 -35.24
N TRP A 511 -21.85 67.02 -36.07
CA TRP A 511 -23.16 67.65 -36.35
C TRP A 511 -24.14 67.69 -35.18
N VAL A 512 -23.92 66.89 -34.13
CA VAL A 512 -24.86 66.73 -32.99
C VAL A 512 -25.04 68.02 -32.16
N LYS A 513 -24.09 68.96 -32.25
CA LYS A 513 -23.87 70.00 -31.24
C LYS A 513 -24.90 71.14 -31.20
N ILE A 514 -25.59 71.44 -32.31
CA ILE A 514 -26.40 72.67 -32.43
C ILE A 514 -27.84 72.51 -31.91
N LYS A 515 -28.46 71.33 -32.06
CA LYS A 515 -29.86 71.08 -31.61
C LYS A 515 -30.09 71.16 -30.10
N LEU A 516 -29.04 71.33 -29.30
CA LEU A 516 -29.08 71.14 -27.84
C LEU A 516 -29.65 72.36 -27.06
N ASN A 517 -29.58 73.56 -27.62
CA ASN A 517 -29.74 74.79 -26.84
C ASN A 517 -31.19 75.22 -26.58
N GLU A 518 -32.09 75.12 -27.56
CA GLU A 518 -33.48 75.61 -27.44
C GLU A 518 -34.34 74.78 -26.47
N GLU A 519 -33.96 73.54 -26.21
CA GLU A 519 -34.62 72.71 -25.20
C GLU A 519 -34.38 73.19 -23.76
N LEU A 520 -33.39 74.06 -23.52
CA LEU A 520 -32.91 74.39 -22.18
C LEU A 520 -33.83 75.38 -21.44
N GLU A 521 -34.46 76.32 -22.12
CA GLU A 521 -35.28 77.37 -21.48
C GLU A 521 -36.62 76.83 -20.98
N LYS A 522 -37.32 76.05 -21.81
CA LYS A 522 -38.62 75.43 -21.47
C LYS A 522 -38.52 74.50 -20.24
N ARG A 523 -37.33 73.94 -19.98
CA ARG A 523 -37.05 73.15 -18.77
C ARG A 523 -37.00 74.00 -17.48
N GLN A 524 -36.68 75.28 -17.55
CA GLN A 524 -36.39 76.10 -16.36
C GLN A 524 -37.62 76.39 -15.48
N VAL A 525 -38.79 76.67 -16.07
CA VAL A 525 -40.01 77.01 -15.30
C VAL A 525 -40.53 75.80 -14.52
N VAL A 526 -40.56 74.62 -15.15
CA VAL A 526 -40.94 73.35 -14.50
C VAL A 526 -40.02 73.05 -13.31
N ILE A 527 -38.72 73.30 -13.46
CA ILE A 527 -37.71 73.14 -12.40
C ILE A 527 -37.99 74.05 -11.18
N GLN A 528 -38.61 75.22 -11.33
CA GLN A 528 -38.87 76.13 -10.20
C GLN A 528 -39.99 75.61 -9.29
N GLN A 529 -41.16 75.26 -9.83
CA GLN A 529 -42.28 74.74 -9.05
C GLN A 529 -41.92 73.42 -8.36
N GLU A 530 -41.16 72.56 -9.04
CA GLU A 530 -40.72 71.28 -8.52
C GLU A 530 -39.73 71.44 -7.35
N ARG A 531 -38.83 72.43 -7.41
CA ARG A 531 -37.96 72.79 -6.25
C ARG A 531 -38.76 73.20 -5.02
N GLU A 532 -39.94 73.80 -5.17
CA GLU A 532 -40.76 74.26 -4.03
C GLU A 532 -41.44 73.08 -3.33
N ARG A 533 -42.02 72.14 -4.10
CA ARG A 533 -42.56 70.88 -3.58
C ARG A 533 -41.48 70.10 -2.82
N GLN A 534 -40.29 69.98 -3.40
CA GLN A 534 -39.15 69.31 -2.78
C GLN A 534 -38.69 69.98 -1.48
N LYS A 535 -38.61 71.33 -1.42
CA LYS A 535 -38.30 72.06 -0.18
C LYS A 535 -39.28 71.73 0.94
N ASN A 536 -40.59 71.69 0.64
CA ASN A 536 -41.60 71.46 1.67
C ASN A 536 -41.65 69.99 2.13
N LEU A 537 -41.56 69.03 1.20
CA LEU A 537 -41.44 67.60 1.53
C LEU A 537 -40.28 67.36 2.52
N VAL A 538 -39.10 67.91 2.24
CA VAL A 538 -37.90 67.76 3.07
C VAL A 538 -38.08 68.34 4.48
N LYS A 539 -38.85 69.42 4.66
CA LYS A 539 -39.17 69.97 6.00
C LYS A 539 -39.98 68.97 6.83
N TYR A 540 -41.10 68.48 6.29
CA TYR A 540 -41.98 67.54 6.99
C TYR A 540 -41.26 66.22 7.32
N SER A 541 -40.54 65.66 6.34
CA SER A 541 -39.71 64.47 6.55
C SER A 541 -38.69 64.66 7.68
N LYS A 542 -38.04 65.83 7.78
CA LYS A 542 -37.09 66.11 8.86
C LYS A 542 -37.76 66.12 10.24
N MET A 543 -38.95 66.70 10.37
CA MET A 543 -39.66 66.78 11.66
C MET A 543 -39.98 65.39 12.22
N ALA A 544 -40.58 64.50 11.43
CA ALA A 544 -40.88 63.13 11.83
C ALA A 544 -39.62 62.33 12.20
N LEU A 545 -38.52 62.57 11.48
CA LEU A 545 -37.22 61.91 11.74
C LEU A 545 -36.54 62.41 13.03
N ASP A 546 -36.68 63.68 13.38
CA ASP A 546 -36.18 64.23 14.66
C ASP A 546 -37.09 63.83 15.85
N GLU A 547 -38.33 63.40 15.59
CA GLU A 547 -39.24 62.80 16.56
C GLU A 547 -38.91 61.32 16.83
N TYR A 548 -38.80 60.50 15.78
CA TYR A 548 -38.34 59.10 15.87
C TYR A 548 -36.98 58.94 16.56
N LYS A 549 -36.07 59.91 16.37
CA LYS A 549 -34.75 59.94 17.04
C LYS A 549 -34.81 60.31 18.53
N LYS A 550 -35.95 60.76 19.06
CA LYS A 550 -36.17 60.96 20.50
C LYS A 550 -36.66 59.66 21.14
N SER A 551 -37.69 59.02 20.59
CA SER A 551 -38.25 57.76 21.12
C SER A 551 -37.16 56.68 21.24
N LYS A 552 -36.49 56.33 20.13
CA LYS A 552 -35.46 55.25 20.07
C LYS A 552 -34.25 55.46 21.01
N LYS A 553 -34.03 56.68 21.54
CA LYS A 553 -33.00 56.98 22.56
C LYS A 553 -33.43 56.68 24.00
N SER A 554 -34.73 56.55 24.25
CA SER A 554 -35.30 56.19 25.55
C SER A 554 -35.02 54.71 25.85
N ASP A 555 -35.23 53.86 24.85
CA ASP A 555 -35.29 52.40 25.01
C ASP A 555 -33.90 51.76 25.08
N SER A 556 -32.97 52.25 24.24
CA SER A 556 -31.58 51.77 24.16
C SER A 556 -30.76 51.88 25.47
N ARG A 557 -31.29 52.54 26.51
CA ARG A 557 -30.65 52.65 27.83
C ARG A 557 -30.97 51.48 28.77
N LYS A 558 -31.90 50.58 28.43
CA LYS A 558 -32.42 49.54 29.34
C LYS A 558 -31.83 48.14 29.14
N SER A 559 -31.12 47.87 28.05
CA SER A 559 -30.81 46.50 27.56
C SER A 559 -29.33 46.11 27.58
N ALA A 560 -28.47 46.83 28.31
CA ALA A 560 -27.02 46.77 28.14
C ALA A 560 -26.24 45.82 29.07
N SER A 561 -26.90 44.93 29.82
CA SER A 561 -26.25 44.19 30.92
C SER A 561 -26.65 42.70 31.04
N GLN A 562 -26.12 41.84 30.17
CA GLN A 562 -26.01 40.39 30.46
C GLN A 562 -25.02 39.66 29.52
N ASN A 563 -24.66 38.45 29.95
CA ASN A 563 -23.90 37.40 29.25
C ASN A 563 -22.36 37.55 29.15
N LYS A 564 -21.69 36.89 30.10
CA LYS A 564 -20.43 36.17 29.89
C LYS A 564 -20.68 34.71 30.32
N SER A 565 -20.63 33.75 29.40
CA SER A 565 -20.68 32.33 29.72
C SER A 565 -19.28 31.82 30.11
N ASN A 566 -19.23 30.92 31.10
CA ASN A 566 -18.01 30.22 31.48
C ASN A 566 -17.95 28.87 30.73
N VAL A 567 -16.80 28.51 30.18
CA VAL A 567 -16.62 27.23 29.48
C VAL A 567 -16.56 26.08 30.49
N THR A 568 -17.54 25.18 30.44
CA THR A 568 -17.60 23.97 31.29
C THR A 568 -16.96 22.77 30.59
N THR A 569 -15.84 22.27 31.15
CA THR A 569 -15.11 21.10 30.61
C THR A 569 -15.90 19.80 30.80
N SER A 570 -15.95 18.95 29.77
CA SER A 570 -16.57 17.61 29.83
C SER A 570 -15.92 16.71 30.91
N PRO A 571 -16.70 15.93 31.69
CA PRO A 571 -16.14 15.03 32.70
C PRO A 571 -15.31 13.88 32.09
N GLN A 572 -15.60 13.46 30.85
CA GLN A 572 -14.85 12.39 30.17
C GLN A 572 -13.41 12.84 29.84
N VAL A 573 -13.23 14.11 29.46
CA VAL A 573 -11.92 14.73 29.23
C VAL A 573 -11.06 14.69 30.51
N LEU A 574 -11.66 14.98 31.67
CA LEU A 574 -10.97 14.95 32.97
C LEU A 574 -10.56 13.53 33.39
N GLU A 575 -11.36 12.51 33.09
CA GLU A 575 -11.02 11.11 33.34
C GLU A 575 -9.86 10.64 32.45
N LEU A 576 -9.86 11.02 31.18
CA LEU A 576 -8.77 10.72 30.23
C LEU A 576 -7.45 11.42 30.62
N GLN A 577 -7.51 12.63 31.18
CA GLN A 577 -6.34 13.33 31.71
C GLN A 577 -5.71 12.57 32.89
N LYS A 578 -6.50 12.15 33.88
CA LYS A 578 -6.00 11.34 35.03
C LYS A 578 -5.33 10.04 34.57
N LYS A 579 -5.98 9.28 33.69
CA LYS A 579 -5.41 8.05 33.12
C LYS A 579 -4.10 8.30 32.37
N LEU A 580 -3.95 9.46 31.72
CA LEU A 580 -2.72 9.83 31.03
C LEU A 580 -1.58 10.17 32.00
N GLU A 581 -1.90 10.79 33.14
CA GLU A 581 -0.95 11.05 34.23
C GLU A 581 -0.49 9.74 34.90
N GLU A 582 -1.41 8.82 35.19
CA GLU A 582 -1.10 7.47 35.67
C GLU A 582 -0.16 6.71 34.73
N LYS A 583 -0.43 6.73 33.41
CA LYS A 583 0.45 6.08 32.41
C LYS A 583 1.81 6.80 32.30
N ARG A 584 1.87 8.12 32.45
CA ARG A 584 3.13 8.86 32.51
C ARG A 584 3.94 8.50 33.77
N ALA A 585 3.30 8.33 34.92
CA ALA A 585 3.95 7.88 36.15
C ALA A 585 4.52 6.46 36.02
N LEU A 586 3.73 5.51 35.48
CA LEU A 586 4.19 4.13 35.19
C LEU A 586 5.37 4.09 34.20
N ARG A 587 5.48 5.06 33.29
CA ARG A 587 6.61 5.20 32.37
C ARG A 587 7.89 5.72 33.05
N MET A 588 7.78 6.35 34.22
CA MET A 588 8.92 6.85 34.99
C MET A 588 9.39 5.84 36.05
N THR A 589 8.53 4.90 36.47
CA THR A 589 8.88 3.84 37.44
C THR A 589 9.43 2.56 36.79
N MET A 590 9.02 2.25 35.56
CA MET A 590 9.68 1.23 34.71
C MET A 590 10.91 1.77 34.02
#